data_AF-A0A6I5C586-F1
#
_entry.id   AF-A0A6I5C586-F1
#
_cell.length_a   1.000
_cell.length_b   1.000
_cell.length_c   1.000
_cell.angle_alpha   90.00
_cell.angle_beta   90.00
_cell.angle_gamma   90.00
#
_symmetry.space_group_name_H-M   'P 1'
#
loop_
_entity.id
_entity.type
_entity.pdbx_description
1 polymer ?
#
loop_
_entity_poly.entity_id
_entity_poly.type
_entity_poly.pdbx_seq_one_letter_code
_entity_poly.pdbx_strand_id
1 'polypeptide(L)' 'MRTHLAGALLSVLALTLTATGCTGTAGASGTGTGSAGAVDDRVEPLTGVAAPRLPLTVDSADGRKVTVTGA' A
#
# COMPACT_ATOMS: atom_id res chain seq x y z
N MET A 1 -30.22 -28.27 -1.48
CA MET A 1 -29.82 -27.49 -0.30
C MET A 1 -28.34 -27.66 0.07
N ARG A 2 -27.83 -28.90 0.22
CA ARG A 2 -26.41 -29.17 0.56
C ARG A 2 -25.39 -28.56 -0.44
N THR A 3 -25.71 -28.58 -1.72
CA THR A 3 -24.89 -28.01 -2.80
C THR A 3 -24.91 -26.48 -2.83
N HIS A 4 -26.02 -25.85 -2.47
CA HIS A 4 -26.12 -24.39 -2.36
C HIS A 4 -25.33 -23.86 -1.15
N LEU A 5 -25.33 -24.61 -0.04
CA LEU A 5 -24.53 -24.26 1.14
C LEU A 5 -23.02 -24.32 0.83
N ALA A 6 -22.58 -25.34 0.08
CA ALA A 6 -21.19 -25.48 -0.32
C ALA A 6 -20.71 -24.32 -1.23
N GLY A 7 -21.54 -23.88 -2.18
CA GLY A 7 -21.23 -22.75 -3.06
C GLY A 7 -21.15 -21.41 -2.31
N ALA A 8 -22.05 -21.19 -1.34
CA ALA A 8 -22.02 -20.00 -0.50
C ALA A 8 -20.75 -19.93 0.37
N LEU A 9 -20.36 -21.06 0.98
CA LEU A 9 -19.16 -21.13 1.82
C LEU A 9 -17.88 -20.89 1.01
N LEU A 10 -17.78 -21.43 -0.21
CA LEU A 10 -16.65 -21.18 -1.09
C LEU A 10 -16.55 -19.71 -1.52
N SER A 11 -17.68 -19.07 -1.76
CA SER A 11 -17.72 -17.65 -2.14
C SER A 11 -17.26 -16.74 -1.00
N VAL A 12 -17.70 -17.04 0.24
CA VAL A 12 -17.25 -16.31 1.43
C VAL A 12 -15.76 -16.52 1.67
N LEU A 13 -15.25 -17.74 1.52
CA LEU A 13 -13.83 -18.05 1.66
C LEU A 13 -12.98 -17.31 0.62
N ALA A 14 -13.38 -17.32 -0.65
CA ALA A 14 -12.68 -16.58 -1.69
C ALA A 14 -12.66 -15.06 -1.39
N LEU A 15 -13.79 -14.51 -0.93
CA LEU A 15 -13.89 -13.10 -0.59
C LEU A 15 -13.00 -12.74 0.62
N THR A 16 -12.97 -13.55 1.67
CA THR A 16 -12.11 -13.31 2.84
C THR A 16 -10.62 -13.38 2.48
N LEU A 17 -10.20 -14.34 1.62
CA LEU A 17 -8.81 -14.42 1.15
C LEU A 17 -8.41 -13.18 0.34
N THR A 18 -9.28 -12.69 -0.56
CA THR A 18 -9.00 -11.46 -1.32
C THR A 18 -8.98 -10.22 -0.44
N ALA A 19 -9.81 -10.17 0.61
CA ALA A 19 -9.85 -9.05 1.54
C ALA A 19 -8.61 -9.01 2.44
N THR A 20 -8.18 -10.15 3.00
CA THR A 20 -6.99 -10.23 3.86
C THR A 20 -5.66 -10.16 3.09
N GLY A 21 -5.67 -10.44 1.79
CA GLY A 21 -4.51 -10.26 0.92
C GLY A 21 -4.24 -8.81 0.50
N CYS A 22 -5.27 -7.95 0.55
CA CYS A 22 -5.16 -6.54 0.19
C CYS A 22 -4.96 -5.60 1.40
N THR A 23 -4.91 -6.13 2.63
CA THR A 23 -4.53 -5.36 3.82
C THR A 23 -3.01 -5.28 3.94
N GLY A 24 -2.34 -4.67 2.95
CA GLY A 24 -0.98 -4.20 3.17
C GLY A 24 -1.01 -3.17 4.28
N THR A 25 -0.41 -3.47 5.43
CA THR A 25 -0.23 -2.48 6.50
C THR A 25 0.42 -1.26 5.88
N ALA A 26 -0.30 -0.15 5.81
CA ALA A 26 0.25 1.17 5.50
C ALA A 26 1.13 1.62 6.68
N GLY A 27 2.18 0.85 6.96
CA GLY A 27 3.15 1.05 8.01
C GLY A 27 4.47 1.46 7.39
N ALA A 28 4.46 2.53 6.60
CA ALA A 28 5.67 3.20 6.17
C ALA A 28 5.45 4.73 6.14
N SER A 29 4.84 5.26 7.18
CA SER A 29 5.02 6.67 7.57
C SER A 29 6.13 6.70 8.63
N GLY A 30 7.35 6.35 8.23
CA GLY A 30 8.49 6.26 9.14
C GLY A 30 9.17 7.61 9.31
N THR A 31 8.83 8.34 10.38
CA THR A 31 9.73 9.30 11.04
C THR A 31 10.70 8.60 12.02
N GLY A 32 10.73 7.26 12.00
CA GLY A 32 11.52 6.46 12.92
C GLY A 32 12.93 6.16 12.41
N THR A 33 13.93 6.34 13.26
CA THR A 33 15.33 5.93 13.09
C THR A 33 15.57 4.42 13.28
N GLY A 34 14.51 3.61 13.19
CA GLY A 34 14.58 2.17 13.42
C GLY A 34 15.01 1.41 12.16
N SER A 35 15.83 0.37 12.33
CA SER A 35 16.16 -0.57 11.27
C SER A 35 14.88 -1.32 10.87
N ALA A 36 14.43 -1.09 9.63
CA ALA A 36 13.35 -1.88 9.06
C ALA A 36 13.80 -3.35 8.96
N GLY A 37 12.95 -4.29 9.36
CA GLY A 37 13.24 -5.72 9.20
C GLY A 37 13.51 -6.05 7.73
N ALA A 38 14.43 -6.97 7.49
CA ALA A 38 14.74 -7.42 6.14
C ALA A 38 13.48 -8.02 5.49
N VAL A 39 13.08 -7.43 4.37
CA VAL A 39 12.04 -7.95 3.48
C VAL A 39 12.72 -8.14 2.13
N ASP A 40 12.57 -9.32 1.54
CA ASP A 40 13.40 -9.78 0.40
C ASP A 40 13.36 -8.81 -0.81
N ASP A 41 12.28 -8.05 -0.99
CA ASP A 41 12.08 -7.17 -2.14
C ASP A 41 12.33 -5.67 -1.84
N ARG A 42 13.12 -5.34 -0.82
CA ARG A 42 13.45 -3.94 -0.50
C ARG A 42 14.59 -3.42 -1.36
N VAL A 43 14.34 -2.31 -2.04
CA VAL A 43 15.40 -1.52 -2.68
C VAL A 43 16.24 -0.85 -1.60
N GLU A 44 17.57 -0.94 -1.73
CA GLU A 44 18.51 -0.29 -0.83
C GLU A 44 18.29 1.24 -0.84
N PRO A 45 18.11 1.88 0.33
CA PRO A 45 17.92 3.32 0.41
C PRO A 45 19.12 4.11 -0.13
N LEU A 46 18.83 5.20 -0.84
CA LEU A 46 19.86 6.17 -1.20
C LEU A 46 20.43 6.82 0.06
N THR A 47 21.72 7.15 0.03
CA THR A 47 22.37 7.85 1.13
C THR A 47 21.87 9.29 1.22
N GLY A 48 21.59 9.76 2.44
CA GLY A 48 21.13 11.12 2.72
C GLY A 48 19.61 11.28 2.77
N VAL A 49 19.16 12.48 3.16
CA VAL A 49 17.73 12.83 3.27
C VAL A 49 17.35 13.70 2.07
N ALA A 50 16.26 13.35 1.38
CA ALA A 50 15.74 14.14 0.28
C ALA A 50 15.17 15.49 0.78
N ALA A 51 15.36 16.55 -0.01
CA ALA A 51 14.78 17.87 0.22
C ALA A 51 13.84 18.24 -0.94
N PRO A 52 12.56 17.82 -0.91
CA PRO A 52 11.62 18.05 -2.00
C PRO A 52 11.28 19.53 -2.15
N ARG A 53 11.12 20.01 -3.38
CA ARG A 53 10.63 21.37 -3.67
C ARG A 53 9.11 21.36 -3.76
N LEU A 54 8.46 21.70 -2.65
CA LEU A 54 7.00 21.75 -2.51
C LEU A 54 6.53 23.20 -2.27
N PRO A 55 5.29 23.55 -2.62
CA PRO A 55 4.29 22.71 -3.30
C PRO A 55 4.61 22.51 -4.79
N LEU A 56 4.15 21.39 -5.36
CA LEU A 56 4.28 21.11 -6.80
C LEU A 56 3.00 20.48 -7.35
N THR A 57 2.68 20.76 -8.62
CA THR A 57 1.50 20.20 -9.30
C THR A 57 1.93 19.25 -10.40
N VAL A 58 1.30 18.07 -10.46
CA VAL A 58 1.57 17.04 -11.47
C VAL A 58 0.29 16.57 -12.14
N ASP A 59 0.43 16.06 -13.36
CA ASP A 59 -0.57 15.22 -13.99
C ASP A 59 -0.42 13.80 -13.43
N SER A 60 -1.43 13.34 -12.71
CA SER A 60 -1.50 11.99 -12.16
C SER A 60 -1.82 10.98 -13.27
N ALA A 61 -1.42 9.72 -13.06
CA ALA A 61 -1.67 8.64 -14.02
C ALA A 61 -3.17 8.39 -14.27
N ASP A 62 -4.04 8.79 -13.34
CA ASP A 62 -5.50 8.74 -13.47
C ASP A 62 -6.11 9.98 -14.17
N GLY A 63 -5.26 10.86 -14.71
CA GLY A 63 -5.66 12.04 -15.47
C GLY A 63 -6.03 13.25 -14.63
N ARG A 64 -5.95 13.18 -13.29
CA ARG A 64 -6.20 14.35 -12.42
C ARG A 64 -4.96 15.23 -12.31
N LYS A 65 -5.15 16.56 -12.19
CA LYS A 65 -4.10 17.46 -11.71
C LYS A 65 -4.07 17.44 -10.19
N VAL A 66 -2.91 17.11 -9.61
CA VAL A 66 -2.74 16.95 -8.16
C VAL A 66 -1.66 17.89 -7.67
N THR A 67 -1.98 18.67 -6.63
CA THR A 67 -0.99 19.47 -5.88
C THR A 67 -0.52 18.68 -4.67
N VAL A 68 0.79 18.41 -4.61
CA VAL A 68 1.42 17.83 -3.43
C VAL A 68 1.96 18.96 -2.56
N THR A 69 1.54 18.99 -1.29
CA THR A 69 1.95 19.98 -0.30
C THR A 69 2.97 19.40 0.67
N GLY A 70 3.71 20.27 1.35
CA GLY A 70 4.58 19.88 2.46
C GLY A 70 3.79 19.55 3.73
N ALA A 71 4.51 19.04 4.74
CA ALA A 71 4.02 18.80 6.10
C ALA A 71 4.07 20.06 6.96
#